data_AF-A0A1A9VGL7-F1
#
_entry.id   AF-A0A1A9VGL7-F1
#
_cell.length_a   1.000
_cell.length_b   1.000
_cell.length_c   1.000
_cell.angle_alpha   90.00
_cell.angle_beta   90.00
_cell.angle_gamma   90.00
#
_symmetry.space_group_name_H-M   'P 1'
#
loop_
_entity.id
_entity.type
_entity.pdbx_description
1 polymer ?
#
loop_
_entity_poly.entity_id
_entity_poly.type
_entity_poly.pdbx_seq_one_letter_code
_entity_poly.pdbx_strand_id
1 'polypeptide(L)' 'MCRHYITYHHLDALTQLSDSYDVVVNCSGFGAKDLCIDHHLVPIRGKVIKVRAPWIKMAFYGDMILKGGCRQFDTI' A
#
# COMPACT_ATOMS: atom_id res chain seq x y z
N MET A 1 -25.55 -14.74 -9.67
CA MET A 1 -25.57 -13.72 -8.61
C MET A 1 -24.39 -13.97 -7.68
N CYS A 2 -23.28 -13.24 -7.82
CA CYS A 2 -22.15 -13.37 -6.90
C CYS A 2 -22.42 -12.54 -5.64
N ARG A 3 -22.70 -13.23 -4.54
CA ARG A 3 -22.86 -12.64 -3.21
C ARG A 3 -21.47 -12.19 -2.73
N HIS A 4 -21.08 -10.95 -3.06
CA HIS A 4 -19.84 -10.36 -2.57
C HIS A 4 -20.04 -10.01 -1.10
N TYR A 5 -19.77 -10.98 -0.24
CA TYR A 5 -19.72 -10.79 1.21
C TYR A 5 -18.26 -10.46 1.57
N ILE A 6 -18.06 -9.21 2.01
CA ILE A 6 -16.76 -8.73 2.48
C ILE A 6 -16.71 -8.96 3.99
N THR A 7 -15.65 -9.62 4.46
CA THR A 7 -15.33 -9.76 5.88
C THR A 7 -14.17 -8.88 6.27
N TYR A 8 -14.15 -8.50 7.54
CA TYR A 8 -13.03 -7.76 8.13
C TYR A 8 -12.56 -8.51 9.37
N HIS A 9 -11.31 -8.95 9.33
CA HIS A 9 -10.64 -9.59 10.46
C HIS A 9 -9.24 -8.98 10.58
N HIS A 10 -8.81 -8.71 11.81
CA HIS A 10 -7.40 -8.45 12.08
C HIS A 10 -6.69 -9.79 12.20
N LEU A 11 -5.54 -9.94 11.56
CA LEU A 11 -4.77 -11.18 11.54
C LEU A 11 -3.38 -10.91 12.12
N ASP A 12 -2.99 -11.76 13.05
CA ASP A 12 -1.63 -11.79 13.59
C ASP A 12 -0.77 -12.83 12.85
N ALA A 13 -1.40 -13.85 12.23
CA ALA A 13 -0.75 -14.87 11.41
C ALA A 13 -1.66 -15.39 10.29
N LEU A 14 -1.09 -15.75 9.13
CA LEU A 14 -1.86 -16.33 8.02
C LEU A 14 -2.47 -17.70 8.35
N THR A 15 -1.92 -18.42 9.32
CA THR A 15 -2.45 -19.71 9.78
C THR A 15 -3.86 -19.60 10.36
N GLN A 16 -4.28 -18.41 10.80
CA GLN A 16 -5.65 -18.18 11.26
C GLN A 16 -6.70 -18.36 10.14
N LEU A 17 -6.27 -18.37 8.87
CA LEU A 17 -7.12 -18.53 7.70
C LEU A 17 -7.12 -19.97 7.14
N SER A 18 -6.27 -20.87 7.64
CA SER A 18 -6.04 -22.20 7.03
C SER A 18 -7.30 -23.05 6.91
N ASP A 19 -8.20 -22.92 7.87
CA ASP A 19 -9.40 -23.77 7.95
C ASP A 19 -10.56 -23.22 7.10
N SER A 20 -10.46 -21.98 6.64
CA SER A 20 -11.54 -21.26 5.97
C SER A 20 -11.29 -21.01 4.48
N TYR A 21 -10.05 -21.12 4.02
CA TYR A 21 -9.65 -20.75 2.66
C TYR A 21 -8.60 -21.71 2.09
N ASP A 22 -8.81 -22.18 0.85
CA ASP A 22 -7.85 -23.04 0.15
C ASP A 22 -6.63 -22.25 -0.37
N VAL A 23 -6.83 -20.98 -0.72
CA VAL A 23 -5.81 -20.09 -1.29
C VAL A 23 -5.95 -18.70 -0.69
N VAL A 24 -4.82 -18.11 -0.28
CA VAL A 24 -4.75 -16.75 0.26
C VAL A 24 -3.77 -15.93 -0.57
N VAL A 25 -4.19 -14.74 -1.01
CA VAL A 25 -3.34 -13.76 -1.67
C VAL A 25 -3.00 -12.65 -0.68
N ASN A 26 -1.73 -12.55 -0.29
CA ASN A 26 -1.28 -11.55 0.67
C ASN A 26 -1.09 -10.18 -0.02
N CYS A 27 -1.91 -9.20 0.36
CA CYS A 27 -1.82 -7.80 -0.08
C CYS A 27 -1.57 -6.82 1.08
N SER A 28 -0.98 -7.28 2.19
CA SER A 28 -0.83 -6.50 3.44
C SER A 28 0.22 -5.39 3.39
N GLY A 29 0.93 -5.22 2.27
CA GLY A 29 1.95 -4.19 2.11
C GLY A 29 3.01 -4.31 3.20
N PHE A 30 3.22 -3.24 3.98
CA PHE A 30 4.20 -3.23 5.07
C PHE A 30 3.88 -4.24 6.19
N GLY A 31 2.61 -4.62 6.36
CA GLY A 31 2.19 -5.62 7.35
C GLY A 31 2.76 -7.03 7.08
N ALA A 32 3.23 -7.30 5.86
CA ALA A 32 3.86 -8.58 5.53
C ALA A 32 5.14 -8.84 6.34
N LYS A 33 5.80 -7.77 6.83
CA LYS A 33 6.96 -7.88 7.71
C LYS A 33 6.66 -8.68 8.97
N ASP A 34 5.48 -8.46 9.57
CA ASP A 34 5.08 -9.14 10.80
C ASP A 34 4.30 -10.42 10.47
N LEU A 35 3.39 -10.36 9.48
CA LEU A 35 2.49 -11.45 9.12
C LEU A 35 3.20 -12.65 8.46
N CYS A 36 4.28 -12.38 7.72
CA CYS A 36 5.07 -13.40 6.99
C CYS A 36 6.54 -13.42 7.41
N ILE A 37 6.93 -12.66 8.43
CA ILE A 37 8.32 -12.56 8.91
C ILE A 37 9.26 -12.12 7.74
N ASP A 38 8.76 -11.24 6.87
CA ASP A 38 9.54 -10.74 5.73
C ASP A 38 10.54 -9.67 6.20
N HIS A 39 11.75 -10.12 6.53
CA HIS A 39 12.84 -9.25 6.96
C HIS A 39 13.48 -8.42 5.83
N HIS A 40 13.22 -8.76 4.57
CA HIS A 40 13.73 -7.99 3.42
C HIS A 40 12.87 -6.76 3.14
N LEU A 41 11.64 -6.74 3.66
CA LEU A 41 10.74 -5.61 3.52
C LEU A 41 11.18 -4.42 4.38
N VAL A 42 11.64 -3.36 3.73
CA VAL A 42 12.06 -2.10 4.35
C VAL A 42 11.15 -0.95 3.91
N PRO A 43 10.69 -0.07 4.83
CA PRO A 43 9.83 1.04 4.46
C PRO A 43 10.65 2.19 3.87
N ILE A 44 10.21 2.72 2.74
CA ILE A 44 10.76 3.96 2.18
C ILE A 44 9.84 5.12 2.56
N ARG A 45 10.32 6.01 3.44
CA ARG A 45 9.54 7.20 3.85
C ARG A 45 9.50 8.22 2.71
N GLY A 46 8.30 8.53 2.23
CA GLY A 46 8.04 9.66 1.34
C GLY A 46 7.47 10.85 2.10
N LYS A 47 7.96 12.06 1.82
CA LYS A 47 7.33 13.31 2.27
C LYS A 47 6.58 13.92 1.09
N VAL A 48 5.37 14.43 1.34
CA VAL A 48 4.53 15.06 0.33
C VAL A 48 4.01 16.40 0.84
N ILE A 49 3.87 17.36 -0.08
CA ILE A 49 3.20 18.64 0.17
C ILE A 49 1.92 18.64 -0.68
N LYS A 50 0.76 18.74 -0.03
CA LYS A 50 -0.54 18.83 -0.71
C LYS A 50 -0.95 20.30 -0.83
N VAL A 51 -1.15 20.78 -2.05
CA VAL A 51 -1.60 22.15 -2.34
C VAL A 51 -2.78 22.14 -3.30
N ARG A 52 -3.64 23.18 -3.23
CA ARG A 52 -4.65 23.43 -4.27
C ARG A 52 -4.06 24.39 -5.29
N ALA A 53 -3.66 23.87 -6.44
CA ALA A 53 -3.13 24.67 -7.56
C ALA A 53 -3.63 24.14 -8.91
N PRO A 54 -4.91 24.39 -9.29
CA PRO A 54 -5.52 23.81 -10.49
C PRO A 54 -4.82 24.17 -11.81
N TRP A 55 -4.04 25.25 -11.81
CA TRP A 55 -3.25 25.71 -12.96
C TRP A 55 -1.96 24.91 -13.18
N ILE A 56 -1.46 24.19 -12.17
CA ILE A 56 -0.25 23.36 -12.30
C ILE A 56 -0.63 22.01 -12.92
N LYS A 57 -0.17 21.77 -14.16
CA LYS A 57 -0.44 20.53 -14.90
C LYS A 57 0.71 19.52 -14.84
N MET A 58 1.91 19.98 -14.51
CA MET A 58 3.12 19.19 -14.39
C MET A 58 4.00 19.80 -13.30
N ALA A 59 4.56 18.96 -12.44
CA ALA A 59 5.52 19.35 -11.42
C ALA A 59 6.67 18.34 -11.40
N PHE A 60 7.89 18.86 -11.31
CA PHE A 60 9.10 18.05 -11.18
C PHE A 60 9.71 18.32 -9.80
N TYR A 61 9.79 17.29 -8.98
CA TYR A 61 10.52 17.30 -7.72
C TYR A 61 11.86 16.61 -7.98
N GLY A 62 12.91 17.42 -8.12
CA GLY A 62 14.26 16.91 -8.27
C GLY A 62 14.87 16.63 -6.92
N ASP A 63 14.93 15.35 -6.53
CA ASP A 63 15.72 14.91 -5.39
C ASP A 63 16.74 13.87 -5.86
N MET A 64 18.03 14.07 -5.56
CA MET A 64 19.12 13.22 -6.06
C MET A 64 19.12 11.81 -5.45
N ILE A 65 18.24 11.55 -4.49
CA ILE A 65 18.22 10.34 -3.65
C ILE A 65 16.93 9.50 -3.80
N LEU A 66 15.88 10.01 -4.44
CA LEU A 66 14.62 9.28 -4.60
C LEU A 66 14.37 8.93 -6.08
N LYS A 67 14.48 7.64 -6.43
CA LYS A 67 14.00 7.09 -7.72
C LYS A 67 12.46 7.01 -7.80
N GLY A 68 11.76 7.91 -7.13
CA GLY A 68 10.29 7.99 -7.11
C GLY A 68 9.83 9.12 -8.00
N GLY A 69 9.03 8.81 -9.03
CA GLY A 69 8.39 9.85 -9.85
C GLY A 69 7.41 10.70 -9.05
N CYS A 70 7.19 11.94 -9.49
CA CYS A 70 6.12 12.79 -8.98
C CYS A 70 4.78 12.18 -9.33
N ARG A 71 4.05 11.66 -8.34
CA ARG A 71 2.65 11.28 -8.53
C ARG A 71 1.77 12.48 -8.25
N GLN A 72 0.96 12.86 -9.22
CA GLN A 72 -0.10 13.85 -9.03
C GLN A 72 -1.13 13.22 -8.08
N PHE A 73 -1.10 13.58 -6.81
CA PHE A 73 -2.12 13.19 -5.84
C PHE A 73 -3.35 14.09 -6.04
N ASP A 74 -4.20 13.62 -6.94
CA ASP A 74 -5.57 14.06 -7.25
C ASP A 74 -5.78 15.52 -7.64
N THR A 75 -6.19 15.70 -8.90
CA THR A 75 -6.88 16.88 -9.41
C THR A 75 -8.33 16.83 -8.90
N ILE A 76 -8.64 17.65 -7.88
CA ILE A 76 -10.02 18.09 -7.57
C ILE A 76 -10.22 19.49 -8.09
#